data_AF-A0A1H4UEN5-F1
#
_entry.id   AF-A0A1H4UEN5-F1
#
_cell.length_a   1.000
_cell.length_b   1.000
_cell.length_c   1.000
_cell.angle_alpha   90.00
_cell.angle_beta   90.00
_cell.angle_gamma   90.00
#
_symmetry.space_group_name_H-M   'P 1'
#
loop_
_entity.id
_entity.type
_entity.pdbx_description
1 polymer ?
#
loop_
_entity_poly.entity_id
_entity_poly.type
_entity_poly.pdbx_seq_one_letter_code
_entity_poly.pdbx_strand_id
1 'polypeptide(L)'
;MDWLTRLPVIGPWVARLMRTHGWHAYETLDAAHWTRLAAAITFVSFIALFPLITVAAAIGAALLTDDQLDTIEKKIGDQVPGISDQLDIGGLVANAGTIGIVAGAVLLVTGISWIGSMRECLRAVWGLDGVEGNPILLKGKDALILLGLGGVALGSLAASWLGSTAVGWSADRLGISGGGAGGILLQVAAVLVAVVADFLILLYVLTLLPGVEPGRRDLVTAALMGAVGFELLKLLLGGYMKGVAAKSMYGAFGVPVALLLWINFTAKLLLFCAAWTATESRRKSPSAPEPGSESEPGPGSPPETPPGTSPETPRGTPRGTGNGADGSPPPPRPAASGG
;
A
#
# COMPACT_ATOMS: atom_id res chain seq x y z
N MET A 1 5.20 10.54 26.12
CA MET A 1 3.93 10.02 26.69
C MET A 1 4.13 9.47 28.11
N ASP A 2 5.20 9.89 28.80
CA ASP A 2 5.74 9.27 30.02
C ASP A 2 5.03 9.64 31.33
N TRP A 3 3.99 10.47 31.26
CA TRP A 3 3.22 10.85 32.43
C TRP A 3 2.14 9.81 32.77
N LEU A 4 1.61 9.08 31.77
CA LEU A 4 0.58 8.04 31.93
C LEU A 4 1.12 6.78 32.61
N THR A 5 2.40 6.47 32.47
CA THR A 5 3.07 5.34 33.14
C THR A 5 3.34 5.60 34.63
N ARG A 6 3.24 6.86 35.10
CA ARG A 6 3.42 7.24 36.51
C ARG A 6 2.15 7.13 37.36
N LEU A 7 1.01 6.77 36.77
CA LEU A 7 -0.23 6.55 37.53
C LEU A 7 -0.21 5.18 38.22
N PRO A 8 -0.43 5.11 39.55
CA PRO A 8 -0.14 3.91 40.35
C PRO A 8 -1.01 2.69 40.01
N VAL A 9 -2.18 2.89 39.39
CA VAL A 9 -3.13 1.81 39.04
C VAL A 9 -3.10 1.48 37.54
N ILE A 10 -2.90 2.48 36.70
CA ILE A 10 -3.00 2.37 35.23
C ILE A 10 -1.60 2.18 34.60
N GLY A 11 -0.55 2.65 35.27
CA GLY A 11 0.84 2.61 34.81
C GLY A 11 1.39 1.21 34.51
N PRO A 12 1.14 0.17 35.34
CA PRO A 12 1.62 -1.19 35.05
C PRO A 12 0.92 -1.82 33.85
N TRP A 13 -0.37 -1.55 33.67
CA TRP A 13 -1.17 -2.05 32.54
C TRP A 13 -0.84 -1.33 31.24
N VAL A 14 -0.66 -0.01 31.30
CA VAL A 14 -0.18 0.80 30.18
C VAL A 14 1.24 0.42 29.81
N ALA A 15 2.14 0.21 30.78
CA ALA A 15 3.50 -0.29 30.50
C ALA A 15 3.50 -1.70 29.89
N ARG A 16 2.57 -2.56 30.29
CA ARG A 16 2.41 -3.90 29.70
C ARG A 16 1.84 -3.84 28.28
N LEU A 17 0.89 -2.95 28.02
CA LEU A 17 0.35 -2.67 26.69
C LEU A 17 1.42 -2.04 25.78
N MET A 18 2.21 -1.11 26.31
CA MET A 18 3.31 -0.44 25.61
C MET A 18 4.46 -1.38 25.22
N ARG A 19 4.58 -2.52 25.90
CA ARG A 19 5.54 -3.58 25.52
C ARG A 19 5.01 -4.54 24.45
N THR A 20 3.73 -4.46 24.07
CA THR A 20 3.18 -5.34 23.04
C THR A 20 3.65 -4.92 21.65
N HIS A 21 3.79 -5.90 20.76
CA HIS A 21 4.16 -5.65 19.36
C HIS A 21 3.19 -4.70 18.65
N GLY A 22 1.89 -4.76 19.02
CA GLY A 22 0.87 -3.87 18.51
C GLY A 22 1.08 -2.40 18.88
N TRP A 23 1.60 -2.12 20.08
CA TRP A 23 1.92 -0.75 20.49
C TRP A 23 3.08 -0.17 19.69
N HIS A 24 4.15 -0.95 19.49
CA HIS A 24 5.27 -0.47 18.67
C HIS A 24 4.94 -0.34 17.19
N ALA A 25 4.05 -1.20 16.67
CA ALA A 25 3.48 -1.01 15.33
C ALA A 25 2.66 0.30 15.26
N TYR A 26 1.90 0.63 16.31
CA TYR A 26 1.19 1.90 16.40
C TYR A 26 2.14 3.11 16.49
N GLU A 27 3.21 3.04 17.28
CA GLU A 27 4.24 4.10 17.33
C GLU A 27 4.90 4.31 15.97
N THR A 28 5.17 3.22 15.24
CA THR A 28 5.71 3.26 13.87
C THR A 28 4.74 3.97 12.92
N LEU A 29 3.43 3.69 13.02
CA LEU A 29 2.40 4.38 12.24
C LEU A 29 2.27 5.86 12.57
N ASP A 30 2.29 6.21 13.86
CA ASP A 30 2.14 7.59 14.31
C ASP A 30 3.32 8.45 13.85
N ALA A 31 4.54 7.91 13.96
CA ALA A 31 5.76 8.51 13.43
C ALA A 31 5.70 8.72 11.91
N ALA A 32 5.09 7.80 11.17
CA ALA A 32 4.89 7.91 9.73
C ALA A 32 3.71 8.81 9.31
N HIS A 33 3.00 9.43 10.26
CA HIS A 33 1.79 10.22 10.01
C HIS A 33 0.74 9.45 9.18
N TRP A 34 0.49 8.19 9.55
CA TRP A 34 -0.32 7.23 8.79
C TRP A 34 -1.71 7.71 8.35
N THR A 35 -2.33 8.65 9.07
CA THR A 35 -3.64 9.21 8.68
C THR A 35 -3.56 9.98 7.36
N ARG A 36 -2.45 10.69 7.11
CA ARG A 36 -2.18 11.39 5.84
C ARG A 36 -1.90 10.40 4.71
N LEU A 37 -1.10 9.37 5.00
CA LEU A 37 -0.81 8.30 4.04
C LEU A 37 -2.08 7.55 3.64
N ALA A 38 -2.93 7.21 4.62
CA ALA A 38 -4.21 6.57 4.38
C ALA A 38 -5.13 7.47 3.52
N ALA A 39 -5.17 8.78 3.79
CA ALA A 39 -5.93 9.72 2.98
C ALA A 39 -5.42 9.79 1.53
N ALA A 40 -4.11 9.80 1.32
CA ALA A 40 -3.49 9.78 0.00
C ALA A 40 -3.87 8.49 -0.78
N ILE A 41 -3.69 7.32 -0.15
CA ILE A 41 -4.12 6.04 -0.74
C ILE A 41 -5.62 6.06 -1.06
N THR A 42 -6.44 6.61 -0.17
CA THR A 42 -7.89 6.69 -0.35
C THR A 42 -8.26 7.48 -1.59
N PHE A 43 -7.68 8.68 -1.73
CA PHE A 43 -7.95 9.58 -2.84
C PHE A 43 -7.53 8.97 -4.19
N VAL A 44 -6.31 8.44 -4.27
CA VAL A 44 -5.81 7.84 -5.52
C VAL A 44 -6.57 6.56 -5.86
N SER A 45 -6.95 5.74 -4.86
CA SER A 45 -7.78 4.56 -5.08
C SER A 45 -9.17 4.94 -5.61
N PHE A 46 -9.80 5.95 -5.02
CA PHE A 46 -11.12 6.41 -5.44
C PHE A 46 -11.12 6.92 -6.89
N ILE A 47 -10.09 7.68 -7.29
CA ILE A 47 -9.94 8.13 -8.69
C ILE A 47 -9.71 6.95 -9.63
N ALA A 48 -8.91 5.96 -9.24
CA ALA A 48 -8.62 4.78 -10.05
C ALA A 48 -9.86 3.88 -10.24
N LEU A 49 -10.88 3.98 -9.39
CA LEU A 49 -12.11 3.19 -9.52
C LEU A 49 -12.91 3.55 -10.77
N PHE A 50 -12.94 4.82 -11.20
CA PHE A 50 -13.72 5.22 -12.36
C PHE A 50 -13.30 4.49 -13.65
N PRO A 51 -12.03 4.57 -14.10
CA PRO A 51 -11.60 3.83 -15.28
C PRO A 51 -11.65 2.32 -15.05
N LEU A 52 -11.44 1.83 -13.82
CA LEU A 52 -11.54 0.41 -13.50
C LEU A 52 -12.96 -0.12 -13.71
N ILE A 53 -13.97 0.56 -13.18
CA ILE A 53 -15.38 0.20 -13.33
C ILE A 53 -15.77 0.28 -14.80
N THR A 54 -15.35 1.31 -15.53
CA THR A 54 -15.64 1.43 -16.98
C THR A 54 -15.05 0.26 -17.77
N VAL A 55 -13.80 -0.13 -17.50
CA VAL A 55 -13.18 -1.30 -18.14
C VAL A 55 -13.92 -2.59 -17.76
N ALA A 56 -14.24 -2.77 -16.48
CA ALA A 56 -14.99 -3.93 -16.02
C ALA A 56 -16.38 -4.02 -16.70
N ALA A 57 -17.06 -2.89 -16.85
CA ALA A 57 -18.35 -2.81 -17.52
C ALA A 57 -18.24 -3.07 -19.03
N ALA A 58 -17.20 -2.55 -19.70
CA ALA A 58 -16.93 -2.84 -21.11
C ALA A 58 -16.59 -4.32 -21.35
N ILE A 59 -15.81 -4.94 -20.47
CA ILE A 59 -15.53 -6.38 -20.49
C ILE A 59 -16.83 -7.17 -20.26
N GLY A 60 -17.64 -6.74 -19.29
CA GLY A 60 -18.96 -7.32 -19.02
C GLY A 60 -19.82 -7.32 -20.27
N ALA A 61 -20.01 -6.15 -20.88
CA ALA A 61 -20.77 -5.97 -22.12
C ALA A 61 -20.24 -6.80 -23.30
N ALA A 62 -18.94 -7.07 -23.34
CA ALA A 62 -18.32 -7.86 -24.43
C ALA A 62 -18.41 -9.38 -24.22
N LEU A 63 -18.48 -9.86 -22.97
CA LEU A 63 -18.37 -11.28 -22.63
C LEU A 63 -19.66 -11.93 -22.13
N LEU A 64 -20.59 -11.15 -21.57
CA LEU A 64 -21.83 -11.65 -20.97
C LEU A 64 -23.00 -11.55 -21.95
N THR A 65 -24.00 -12.40 -21.73
CA THR A 65 -25.29 -12.33 -22.46
C THR A 65 -26.20 -11.26 -21.86
N ASP A 66 -27.19 -10.79 -22.62
CA ASP A 66 -28.17 -9.77 -22.16
C ASP A 66 -28.83 -10.15 -20.82
N ASP A 67 -29.28 -11.42 -20.67
CA ASP A 67 -29.88 -11.91 -19.41
C ASP A 67 -28.92 -11.83 -18.20
N GLN A 68 -27.61 -12.01 -18.43
CA GLN A 68 -26.60 -11.94 -17.37
C GLN A 68 -26.31 -10.49 -17.00
N LEU A 69 -26.30 -9.58 -17.99
CA LEU A 69 -26.14 -8.14 -17.77
C LEU A 69 -27.32 -7.57 -16.99
N ASP A 70 -28.56 -7.92 -17.35
CA ASP A 70 -29.78 -7.51 -16.63
C ASP A 70 -29.77 -8.00 -15.17
N THR A 71 -29.30 -9.23 -14.95
CA THR A 71 -29.16 -9.79 -13.60
C THR A 71 -28.14 -9.02 -12.75
N ILE A 72 -27.02 -8.61 -13.36
CA ILE A 72 -26.01 -7.80 -12.69
C ILE A 72 -26.53 -6.39 -12.40
N GLU A 73 -27.17 -5.76 -13.38
CA GLU A 73 -27.76 -4.43 -13.25
C GLU A 73 -28.75 -4.39 -12.10
N LYS A 74 -29.68 -5.35 -12.06
CA LYS A 74 -30.67 -5.46 -10.98
C LYS A 74 -30.02 -5.61 -9.61
N LYS A 75 -28.99 -6.46 -9.49
CA LYS A 75 -28.24 -6.63 -8.23
C LYS A 75 -27.49 -5.37 -7.82
N ILE A 76 -26.93 -4.62 -8.76
CA ILE A 76 -26.24 -3.35 -8.49
C ILE A 76 -27.25 -2.28 -8.08
N GLY A 77 -28.38 -2.17 -8.76
CA GLY A 77 -29.46 -1.22 -8.44
C GLY A 77 -30.07 -1.46 -7.06
N ASP A 78 -30.25 -2.73 -6.68
CA ASP A 78 -30.72 -3.11 -5.34
C ASP A 78 -29.72 -2.75 -4.23
N GLN A 79 -28.42 -2.76 -4.54
CA GLN A 79 -27.35 -2.45 -3.60
C GLN A 79 -27.01 -0.95 -3.55
N VAL A 80 -27.18 -0.24 -4.67
CA VAL A 80 -26.85 1.17 -4.83
C VAL A 80 -28.04 1.91 -5.48
N PRO A 81 -28.95 2.44 -4.66
CA PRO A 81 -30.08 3.22 -5.16
C PRO A 81 -29.60 4.44 -5.96
N GLY A 82 -30.15 4.64 -7.16
CA GLY A 82 -29.89 5.81 -8.01
C GLY A 82 -28.70 5.70 -8.98
N ILE A 83 -27.98 4.57 -9.02
CA ILE A 83 -26.96 4.30 -10.05
C ILE A 83 -27.55 3.70 -11.32
N SER A 84 -28.61 2.87 -11.22
CA SER A 84 -29.25 2.21 -12.38
C SER A 84 -29.67 3.21 -13.46
N ASP A 85 -30.29 4.33 -13.03
CA ASP A 85 -30.85 5.32 -13.95
C ASP A 85 -29.76 6.20 -14.62
N GLN A 86 -28.51 6.10 -14.17
CA GLN A 86 -27.37 6.86 -14.69
C GLN A 86 -26.43 6.00 -15.55
N LEU A 87 -26.65 4.69 -15.60
CA LEU A 87 -25.85 3.76 -16.40
C LEU A 87 -26.48 3.61 -17.79
N ASP A 88 -25.94 4.29 -18.81
CA ASP A 88 -26.31 4.03 -20.20
C ASP A 88 -25.66 2.73 -20.70
N ILE A 89 -26.23 1.60 -20.30
CA ILE A 89 -25.74 0.26 -20.68
C ILE A 89 -25.88 0.04 -22.19
N GLY A 90 -26.94 0.56 -22.82
CA GLY A 90 -27.12 0.48 -24.27
C GLY A 90 -26.01 1.18 -25.05
N GLY A 91 -25.66 2.41 -24.66
CA GLY A 91 -24.54 3.15 -25.22
C GLY A 91 -23.18 2.49 -24.95
N LEU A 92 -23.03 1.87 -23.77
CA LEU A 92 -21.83 1.12 -23.40
C LEU A 92 -21.65 -0.14 -24.25
N VAL A 93 -22.70 -0.93 -24.47
CA VAL A 93 -22.67 -2.14 -25.30
C VAL A 93 -22.37 -1.77 -26.75
N ALA A 94 -23.04 -0.75 -27.29
CA ALA A 94 -22.83 -0.31 -28.67
C ALA A 94 -21.39 0.18 -28.95
N ASN A 95 -20.70 0.71 -27.93
CA ASN A 95 -19.35 1.28 -28.05
C ASN A 95 -18.30 0.55 -27.20
N ALA A 96 -18.58 -0.68 -26.75
CA ALA A 96 -17.78 -1.39 -25.75
C ALA A 96 -16.31 -1.52 -26.15
N GLY A 97 -16.03 -1.71 -27.44
CA GLY A 97 -14.66 -1.77 -27.97
C GLY A 97 -13.89 -0.46 -27.78
N THR A 98 -14.43 0.66 -28.27
CA THR A 98 -13.78 1.97 -28.19
C THR A 98 -13.70 2.46 -26.74
N ILE A 99 -14.79 2.34 -25.97
CA ILE A 99 -14.84 2.72 -24.56
C ILE A 99 -13.85 1.88 -23.76
N GLY A 100 -13.80 0.57 -23.98
CA GLY A 100 -12.87 -0.35 -23.32
C GLY A 100 -11.40 -0.02 -23.60
N ILE A 101 -11.05 0.33 -24.83
CA ILE A 101 -9.67 0.72 -25.19
C ILE A 101 -9.28 2.03 -24.51
N VAL A 102 -10.13 3.06 -24.61
CA VAL A 102 -9.84 4.39 -24.02
C VAL A 102 -9.77 4.29 -22.50
N ALA A 103 -10.76 3.64 -21.87
CA ALA A 103 -10.78 3.42 -20.44
C ALA A 103 -9.62 2.54 -19.99
N GLY A 104 -9.22 1.54 -20.77
CA GLY A 104 -8.06 0.68 -20.51
C GLY A 104 -6.75 1.46 -20.51
N ALA A 105 -6.55 2.37 -21.48
CA ALA A 105 -5.39 3.25 -21.51
C ALA A 105 -5.35 4.18 -20.29
N VAL A 106 -6.49 4.78 -19.94
CA VAL A 106 -6.61 5.63 -18.74
C VAL A 106 -6.36 4.80 -17.47
N LEU A 107 -6.89 3.58 -17.38
CA LEU A 107 -6.71 2.66 -16.25
C LEU A 107 -5.24 2.27 -16.09
N LEU A 108 -4.51 2.02 -17.19
CA LEU A 108 -3.08 1.70 -17.11
C LEU A 108 -2.29 2.89 -16.55
N VAL A 109 -2.52 4.10 -17.05
CA VAL A 109 -1.81 5.29 -16.57
C VAL A 109 -2.13 5.58 -15.11
N THR A 110 -3.42 5.60 -14.76
CA THR A 110 -3.88 5.86 -13.38
C THR A 110 -3.48 4.74 -12.42
N GLY A 111 -3.54 3.48 -12.85
CA GLY A 111 -3.13 2.32 -12.09
C GLY A 111 -1.63 2.27 -11.81
N ILE A 112 -0.79 2.62 -12.79
CA ILE A 112 0.67 2.75 -12.57
C ILE A 112 0.95 3.83 -11.53
N SER A 113 0.28 4.99 -11.63
CA SER A 113 0.40 6.05 -10.64
C SER A 113 -0.08 5.60 -9.25
N TRP A 114 -1.16 4.82 -9.18
CA TRP A 114 -1.70 4.28 -7.94
C TRP A 114 -0.72 3.32 -7.25
N ILE A 115 -0.09 2.40 -8.00
CA ILE A 115 0.97 1.53 -7.46
C ILE A 115 2.15 2.36 -6.92
N GLY A 116 2.56 3.38 -7.66
CA GLY A 116 3.62 4.30 -7.24
C GLY A 116 3.31 4.98 -5.90
N SER A 117 2.14 5.61 -5.77
CA SER A 117 1.70 6.26 -4.54
C SER A 117 1.53 5.29 -3.38
N MET A 118 1.01 4.09 -3.64
CA MET A 118 0.85 3.07 -2.60
C MET A 118 2.20 2.54 -2.11
N ARG A 119 3.16 2.33 -3.02
CA ARG A 119 4.55 2.01 -2.67
C ARG A 119 5.16 3.09 -1.79
N GLU A 120 5.05 4.37 -2.18
CA GLU A 120 5.62 5.48 -1.42
C GLU A 120 5.05 5.53 0.00
N CYS A 121 3.73 5.36 0.15
CA CYS A 121 3.10 5.30 1.47
C CYS A 121 3.58 4.12 2.30
N LEU A 122 3.71 2.93 1.70
CA LEU A 122 4.22 1.74 2.39
C LEU A 122 5.69 1.90 2.80
N ARG A 123 6.52 2.50 1.93
CA ARG A 123 7.93 2.78 2.22
C ARG A 123 8.11 3.83 3.31
N ALA A 124 7.24 4.84 3.36
CA ALA A 124 7.23 5.84 4.43
C ALA A 124 7.00 5.19 5.80
N VAL A 125 6.11 4.17 5.89
CA VAL A 125 5.92 3.40 7.14
C VAL A 125 7.18 2.63 7.53
N TRP A 126 7.98 2.20 6.56
CA TRP A 126 9.28 1.55 6.79
C TRP A 126 10.42 2.55 7.07
N GLY A 127 10.15 3.86 7.09
CA GLY A 127 11.17 4.89 7.26
C GLY A 127 12.18 4.95 6.10
N LEU A 128 11.77 4.53 4.91
CA LEU A 128 12.61 4.56 3.71
C LEU A 128 12.30 5.80 2.88
N ASP A 129 13.30 6.67 2.75
CA ASP A 129 13.19 7.89 1.93
C ASP A 129 13.47 7.60 0.45
N GLY A 130 12.50 7.96 -0.39
CA GLY A 130 12.63 7.91 -1.84
C GLY A 130 12.78 6.51 -2.44
N VAL A 131 12.71 6.46 -3.77
CA VAL A 131 13.11 5.30 -4.55
C VAL A 131 14.22 5.73 -5.48
N GLU A 132 15.45 5.30 -5.20
CA GLU A 132 16.58 5.54 -6.07
C GLU A 132 16.46 4.67 -7.33
N GLY A 133 16.53 5.29 -8.51
CA GLY A 133 16.50 4.57 -9.78
C GLY A 133 15.96 5.36 -10.96
N ASN A 134 16.07 4.77 -12.16
CA ASN A 134 15.54 5.37 -13.38
C ASN A 134 13.99 5.39 -13.33
N PRO A 135 13.34 6.56 -13.46
CA PRO A 135 11.87 6.68 -13.38
C PRO A 135 11.14 5.82 -14.43
N ILE A 136 11.76 5.55 -15.57
CA ILE A 136 11.17 4.70 -16.62
C ILE A 136 11.14 3.24 -16.18
N LEU A 137 12.22 2.74 -15.58
CA LEU A 137 12.29 1.37 -15.07
C LEU A 137 11.32 1.16 -13.90
N LEU A 138 11.18 2.18 -13.05
CA LEU A 138 10.22 2.17 -11.94
C LEU A 138 8.78 2.07 -12.44
N LYS A 139 8.39 2.87 -13.44
CA LYS A 139 7.07 2.77 -14.07
C LYS A 139 6.84 1.42 -14.74
N GLY A 140 7.86 0.85 -15.39
CA GLY A 140 7.78 -0.49 -15.98
C GLY A 140 7.54 -1.58 -14.93
N LYS A 141 8.25 -1.50 -13.80
CA LYS A 141 8.03 -2.40 -12.65
C LYS A 141 6.63 -2.21 -12.06
N ASP A 142 6.17 -0.97 -11.91
CA ASP A 142 4.84 -0.67 -11.37
C ASP A 142 3.73 -1.21 -12.28
N ALA A 143 3.91 -1.13 -13.61
CA ALA A 143 3.01 -1.76 -14.57
C ALA A 143 2.98 -3.28 -14.43
N LEU A 144 4.13 -3.93 -14.27
CA LEU A 144 4.19 -5.39 -14.07
C LEU A 144 3.53 -5.79 -12.74
N ILE A 145 3.77 -5.03 -11.68
CA ILE A 145 3.14 -5.25 -10.37
C ILE A 145 1.62 -5.10 -10.47
N LEU A 146 1.15 -4.06 -11.18
CA LEU A 146 -0.26 -3.82 -11.44
C LEU A 146 -0.90 -4.98 -12.20
N LEU A 147 -0.25 -5.48 -13.25
CA LEU A 147 -0.73 -6.64 -14.03
C LEU A 147 -0.78 -7.90 -13.17
N GLY A 148 0.22 -8.13 -12.32
CA GLY A 148 0.22 -9.25 -11.37
C GLY A 148 -0.92 -9.14 -10.36
N LEU A 149 -1.15 -7.94 -9.80
CA LEU A 149 -2.26 -7.68 -8.88
C LEU A 149 -3.62 -7.90 -9.58
N GLY A 150 -3.78 -7.40 -10.81
CA GLY A 150 -4.96 -7.60 -11.63
C GLY A 150 -5.18 -9.09 -11.94
N GLY A 151 -4.13 -9.84 -12.27
CA GLY A 151 -4.19 -11.28 -12.52
C GLY A 151 -4.62 -12.08 -11.28
N VAL A 152 -4.09 -11.75 -10.09
CA VAL A 152 -4.50 -12.37 -8.82
C VAL A 152 -5.97 -12.04 -8.52
N ALA A 153 -6.38 -10.79 -8.70
CA ALA A 153 -7.76 -10.37 -8.49
C ALA A 153 -8.74 -11.08 -9.45
N LEU A 154 -8.41 -11.13 -10.74
CA LEU A 154 -9.21 -11.85 -11.75
C LEU A 154 -9.24 -13.36 -11.47
N GLY A 155 -8.11 -13.94 -11.05
CA GLY A 155 -8.03 -15.35 -10.64
C GLY A 155 -8.94 -15.64 -9.44
N SER A 156 -8.97 -14.75 -8.46
CA SER A 156 -9.88 -14.84 -7.30
C SER A 156 -11.35 -14.76 -7.72
N LEU A 157 -11.69 -13.84 -8.62
CA LEU A 157 -13.04 -13.72 -9.17
C LEU A 157 -13.45 -14.97 -9.95
N ALA A 158 -12.57 -15.49 -10.81
CA ALA A 158 -12.81 -16.72 -11.55
C ALA A 158 -13.00 -17.92 -10.62
N ALA A 159 -12.17 -18.05 -9.58
CA ALA A 159 -12.32 -19.09 -8.57
C ALA A 159 -13.64 -18.96 -7.80
N SER A 160 -14.05 -17.74 -7.46
CA SER A 160 -15.32 -17.45 -6.81
C SER A 160 -16.52 -17.80 -7.71
N TRP A 161 -16.43 -17.50 -9.01
CA TRP A 161 -17.48 -17.79 -9.99
C TRP A 161 -17.60 -19.29 -10.32
N LEU A 162 -16.47 -19.98 -10.44
CA LEU A 162 -16.45 -21.45 -10.57
C LEU A 162 -17.00 -22.10 -9.30
N GLY A 163 -16.67 -21.55 -8.12
CA GLY A 163 -17.22 -21.98 -6.84
C GLY A 163 -18.75 -21.82 -6.79
N SER A 164 -19.28 -20.65 -7.14
CA SER A 164 -20.73 -20.40 -7.13
C SER A 164 -21.49 -21.23 -8.17
N THR A 165 -20.91 -21.44 -9.36
CA THR A 165 -21.47 -22.31 -10.40
C THR A 165 -21.47 -23.77 -9.97
N ALA A 166 -20.40 -24.25 -9.31
CA ALA A 166 -20.35 -25.58 -8.74
C ALA A 166 -21.38 -25.79 -7.62
N VAL A 167 -21.67 -24.74 -6.83
CA VAL A 167 -22.76 -24.76 -5.84
C VAL A 167 -24.13 -24.89 -6.52
N GLY A 168 -24.41 -24.05 -7.51
CA GLY A 168 -25.69 -24.08 -8.24
C GLY A 168 -25.92 -25.40 -8.96
N TRP A 169 -24.90 -25.89 -9.67
CA TRP A 169 -24.97 -27.14 -10.42
C TRP A 169 -25.09 -28.37 -9.51
N SER A 170 -24.43 -28.35 -8.34
CA SER A 170 -24.58 -29.41 -7.33
C SER A 170 -25.96 -29.39 -6.66
N ALA A 171 -26.52 -28.20 -6.42
CA ALA A 171 -27.86 -28.03 -5.88
C ALA A 171 -28.94 -28.57 -6.84
N ASP A 172 -28.79 -28.30 -8.14
CA ASP A 172 -29.73 -28.73 -9.17
C ASP A 172 -29.65 -30.25 -9.46
N ARG A 173 -28.45 -30.85 -9.39
CA ARG A 173 -28.29 -32.29 -9.71
C ARG A 173 -28.48 -33.25 -8.55
N LEU A 174 -28.27 -32.81 -7.31
CA LEU A 174 -28.33 -33.70 -6.14
C LEU A 174 -29.62 -33.52 -5.32
N GLY A 175 -30.49 -32.56 -5.65
CA GLY A 175 -31.72 -32.30 -4.88
C GLY A 175 -31.45 -31.92 -3.42
N ILE A 176 -30.22 -31.50 -3.12
CA ILE A 176 -29.79 -31.10 -1.78
C ILE A 176 -30.28 -29.67 -1.59
N SER A 177 -31.37 -29.51 -0.85
CA SER A 177 -31.83 -28.21 -0.35
C SER A 177 -30.63 -27.41 0.15
N GLY A 178 -30.53 -26.12 -0.21
CA GLY A 178 -29.39 -25.24 0.10
C GLY A 178 -28.96 -25.14 1.58
N GLY A 179 -29.65 -25.79 2.51
CA GLY A 179 -29.28 -25.95 3.92
C GLY A 179 -28.62 -27.28 4.31
N GLY A 180 -28.36 -28.20 3.37
CA GLY A 180 -27.69 -29.48 3.65
C GLY A 180 -26.18 -29.36 3.86
N ALA A 181 -25.56 -30.38 4.46
CA ALA A 181 -24.11 -30.41 4.76
C ALA A 181 -23.20 -30.11 3.55
N GLY A 182 -23.63 -30.48 2.33
CA GLY A 182 -22.91 -30.17 1.09
C GLY A 182 -22.93 -28.68 0.72
N GLY A 183 -24.06 -27.99 0.94
CA GLY A 183 -24.18 -26.55 0.72
C GLY A 183 -23.33 -25.74 1.71
N ILE A 184 -23.34 -26.15 2.98
CA ILE A 184 -22.48 -25.57 4.02
C ILE A 184 -21.00 -25.77 3.66
N LEU A 185 -20.61 -26.97 3.22
CA LEU A 185 -19.22 -27.26 2.84
C LEU A 185 -18.75 -26.41 1.65
N LEU A 186 -19.60 -26.25 0.64
CA LEU A 186 -19.32 -25.39 -0.51
C LEU A 186 -19.24 -23.90 -0.12
N GLN A 187 -20.10 -23.43 0.76
CA GLN A 187 -20.06 -22.06 1.25
C GLN A 187 -18.81 -21.79 2.09
N VAL A 188 -18.42 -22.74 2.95
CA VAL A 188 -17.15 -22.69 3.70
C VAL A 188 -15.96 -22.69 2.73
N ALA A 189 -15.98 -23.52 1.69
CA ALA A 189 -14.93 -23.53 0.67
C ALA A 189 -14.82 -22.20 -0.08
N ALA A 190 -15.94 -21.60 -0.48
CA ALA A 190 -15.95 -20.29 -1.15
C ALA A 190 -15.40 -19.18 -0.25
N VAL A 191 -15.80 -19.14 1.02
CA VAL A 191 -15.25 -18.20 2.01
C VAL A 191 -13.75 -18.44 2.21
N LEU A 192 -13.32 -19.69 2.31
CA LEU A 192 -11.92 -20.04 2.48
C LEU A 192 -11.09 -19.61 1.26
N VAL A 193 -11.60 -19.79 0.04
CA VAL A 193 -10.96 -19.29 -1.19
C VAL A 193 -10.85 -17.77 -1.17
N ALA A 194 -11.89 -17.04 -0.76
CA ALA A 194 -11.85 -15.59 -0.63
C ALA A 194 -10.79 -15.13 0.38
N VAL A 195 -10.76 -15.74 1.57
CA VAL A 195 -9.77 -15.44 2.61
C VAL A 195 -8.35 -15.74 2.14
N VAL A 196 -8.14 -16.87 1.44
CA VAL A 196 -6.83 -17.22 0.88
C VAL A 196 -6.43 -16.22 -0.21
N ALA A 197 -7.35 -15.80 -1.06
CA ALA A 197 -7.08 -14.78 -2.06
C ALA A 197 -6.69 -13.44 -1.42
N ASP A 198 -7.42 -13.00 -0.39
CA ASP A 198 -7.12 -11.77 0.34
C ASP A 198 -5.76 -11.86 1.04
N PHE A 199 -5.45 -13.02 1.64
CA PHE A 199 -4.14 -13.30 2.20
C PHE A 199 -3.03 -13.22 1.16
N LEU A 200 -3.21 -13.81 -0.02
CA LEU A 200 -2.23 -13.77 -1.11
C LEU A 200 -2.04 -12.36 -1.67
N ILE A 201 -3.12 -11.59 -1.81
CA ILE A 201 -3.08 -10.19 -2.24
C ILE A 201 -2.31 -9.36 -1.22
N LEU A 202 -2.60 -9.51 0.07
CA LEU A 202 -1.87 -8.79 1.13
C LEU A 202 -0.41 -9.20 1.20
N LEU A 203 -0.11 -10.49 1.06
CA LEU A 203 1.25 -11.00 0.98
C LEU A 203 2.01 -10.32 -0.17
N TYR A 204 1.40 -10.33 -1.37
CA TYR A 204 1.94 -9.73 -2.58
C TYR A 204 2.19 -8.23 -2.40
N VAL A 205 1.20 -7.50 -1.88
CA VAL A 205 1.29 -6.06 -1.66
C VAL A 205 2.35 -5.70 -0.63
N LEU A 206 2.41 -6.41 0.50
CA LEU A 206 3.34 -6.12 1.59
C LEU A 206 4.80 -6.45 1.24
N THR A 207 5.05 -7.34 0.27
CA THR A 207 6.42 -7.65 -0.17
C THR A 207 6.85 -6.84 -1.40
N LEU A 208 6.04 -6.84 -2.47
CA LEU A 208 6.50 -6.35 -3.77
C LEU A 208 6.43 -4.83 -3.89
N LEU A 209 5.41 -4.18 -3.33
CA LEU A 209 5.28 -2.73 -3.44
C LEU A 209 6.41 -2.00 -2.70
N PRO A 210 6.58 -2.19 -1.37
CA PRO A 210 7.63 -1.48 -0.65
C PRO A 210 9.03 -1.87 -1.10
N GLY A 211 9.21 -3.05 -1.69
CA GLY A 211 10.51 -3.56 -2.13
C GLY A 211 11.42 -3.86 -0.94
N VAL A 212 10.84 -4.39 0.12
CA VAL A 212 11.53 -4.75 1.38
C VAL A 212 11.34 -6.24 1.64
N GLU A 213 12.25 -6.81 2.42
CA GLU A 213 12.27 -8.25 2.74
C GLU A 213 11.89 -8.46 4.22
N PRO A 214 10.59 -8.44 4.56
CA PRO A 214 10.17 -8.69 5.93
C PRO A 214 10.44 -10.15 6.32
N GLY A 215 10.68 -10.38 7.61
CA GLY A 215 10.81 -11.74 8.14
C GLY A 215 9.57 -12.58 7.81
N ARG A 216 9.77 -13.80 7.29
CA ARG A 216 8.68 -14.67 6.79
C ARG A 216 7.53 -14.87 7.80
N ARG A 217 7.84 -15.02 9.09
CA ARG A 217 6.83 -15.19 10.15
C ARG A 217 6.00 -13.92 10.37
N ASP A 218 6.66 -12.77 10.32
CA ASP A 218 6.03 -11.47 10.58
C ASP A 218 5.14 -11.08 9.41
N LEU A 219 5.59 -11.38 8.18
CA LEU A 219 4.81 -11.22 6.96
C LEU A 219 3.55 -12.08 6.96
N VAL A 220 3.65 -13.37 7.29
CA VAL A 220 2.48 -14.27 7.36
C VAL A 220 1.51 -13.80 8.45
N THR A 221 2.01 -13.39 9.61
CA THR A 221 1.17 -12.88 10.71
C THR A 221 0.44 -11.61 10.30
N ALA A 222 1.14 -10.66 9.66
CA ALA A 222 0.55 -9.42 9.17
C ALA A 222 -0.48 -9.68 8.05
N ALA A 223 -0.18 -10.57 7.11
CA ALA A 223 -1.10 -10.93 6.04
C ALA A 223 -2.36 -11.65 6.57
N LEU A 224 -2.23 -12.54 7.58
CA LEU A 224 -3.38 -13.16 8.24
C LEU A 224 -4.23 -12.13 8.98
N MET A 225 -3.60 -11.25 9.75
CA MET A 225 -4.28 -10.17 10.46
C MET A 225 -5.00 -9.22 9.51
N GLY A 226 -4.36 -8.88 8.39
CA GLY A 226 -4.97 -8.09 7.33
C GLY A 226 -6.12 -8.82 6.64
N ALA A 227 -6.01 -10.13 6.36
CA ALA A 227 -7.09 -10.90 5.74
C ALA A 227 -8.33 -10.96 6.64
N VAL A 228 -8.13 -11.26 7.94
CA VAL A 228 -9.21 -11.23 8.94
C VAL A 228 -9.81 -9.82 9.07
N GLY A 229 -8.95 -8.79 9.14
CA GLY A 229 -9.40 -7.40 9.18
C GLY A 229 -10.21 -7.01 7.95
N PHE A 230 -9.82 -7.47 6.76
CA PHE A 230 -10.49 -7.17 5.51
C PHE A 230 -11.87 -7.83 5.42
N GLU A 231 -11.99 -9.09 5.87
CA GLU A 231 -13.29 -9.76 6.02
C GLU A 231 -14.20 -9.04 7.03
N LEU A 232 -13.66 -8.63 8.19
CA LEU A 232 -14.41 -7.84 9.16
C LEU A 232 -14.87 -6.51 8.59
N LEU A 233 -14.01 -5.86 7.81
CA LEU A 233 -14.38 -4.67 7.06
C LEU A 233 -15.60 -5.01 6.18
N LYS A 234 -15.57 -6.08 5.35
CA LYS A 234 -16.68 -6.45 4.42
C LYS A 234 -18.01 -6.54 5.14
N LEU A 235 -18.01 -7.17 6.30
CA LEU A 235 -19.19 -7.26 7.15
C LEU A 235 -19.66 -5.88 7.63
N LEU A 236 -18.73 -5.00 8.03
CA LEU A 236 -19.00 -3.64 8.45
C LEU A 236 -19.64 -2.80 7.33
N LEU A 237 -19.12 -2.89 6.10
CA LEU A 237 -19.71 -2.20 4.94
C LEU A 237 -21.08 -2.75 4.57
N GLY A 238 -21.23 -4.08 4.56
CA GLY A 238 -22.52 -4.72 4.34
C GLY A 238 -23.56 -4.26 5.38
N GLY A 239 -23.15 -4.11 6.64
CA GLY A 239 -23.99 -3.54 7.71
C GLY A 239 -24.32 -2.06 7.50
N TYR A 240 -23.33 -1.24 7.13
CA TYR A 240 -23.51 0.18 6.85
C TYR A 240 -24.49 0.41 5.68
N MET A 241 -24.33 -0.34 4.59
CA MET A 241 -25.20 -0.24 3.41
C MET A 241 -26.65 -0.57 3.77
N LYS A 242 -26.88 -1.61 4.57
CA LYS A 242 -28.22 -1.99 5.03
C LYS A 242 -28.84 -0.97 6.00
N GLY A 243 -28.04 -0.33 6.86
CA GLY A 243 -28.54 0.52 7.94
C GLY A 243 -28.61 2.02 7.63
N VAL A 244 -27.64 2.55 6.87
CA VAL A 244 -27.44 3.99 6.65
C VAL A 244 -27.73 4.38 5.21
N ALA A 245 -27.20 3.66 4.23
CA ALA A 245 -27.45 3.97 2.82
C ALA A 245 -28.93 3.77 2.42
N ALA A 246 -29.63 2.84 3.08
CA ALA A 246 -31.07 2.62 2.89
C ALA A 246 -31.97 3.71 3.51
N LYS A 247 -31.43 4.61 4.35
CA LYS A 247 -32.22 5.69 4.97
C LYS A 247 -32.14 6.96 4.12
N SER A 248 -33.32 7.43 3.68
CA SER A 248 -33.55 8.57 2.77
C SER A 248 -32.83 9.89 3.10
N MET A 249 -32.28 10.08 4.31
CA MET A 249 -31.64 11.35 4.71
C MET A 249 -30.29 11.62 4.03
N TYR A 250 -29.56 10.59 3.58
CA TYR A 250 -28.24 10.77 2.95
C TYR A 250 -28.28 10.73 1.40
N GLY A 251 -29.44 10.41 0.81
CA GLY A 251 -29.71 10.48 -0.63
C GLY A 251 -28.61 9.89 -1.51
N ALA A 252 -28.32 10.57 -2.64
CA ALA A 252 -27.30 10.18 -3.62
C ALA A 252 -25.84 10.24 -3.09
N PHE A 253 -25.58 10.87 -1.94
CA PHE A 253 -24.24 10.98 -1.37
C PHE A 253 -23.86 9.80 -0.47
N GLY A 254 -24.83 8.97 -0.06
CA GLY A 254 -24.59 7.87 0.86
C GLY A 254 -23.55 6.86 0.36
N VAL A 255 -23.63 6.48 -0.92
CA VAL A 255 -22.76 5.44 -1.50
C VAL A 255 -21.32 5.92 -1.73
N PRO A 256 -21.06 7.09 -2.36
CA PRO A 256 -19.69 7.60 -2.48
C PRO A 256 -19.00 7.78 -1.13
N VAL A 257 -19.71 8.28 -0.11
CA VAL A 257 -19.15 8.44 1.25
C VAL A 257 -18.86 7.08 1.89
N ALA A 258 -19.76 6.10 1.77
CA ALA A 258 -19.54 4.75 2.26
C ALA A 258 -18.28 4.14 1.63
N LEU A 259 -18.13 4.31 0.32
CA LEU A 259 -17.01 3.81 -0.46
C LEU A 259 -15.69 4.50 -0.04
N LEU A 260 -15.69 5.82 0.15
CA LEU A 260 -14.52 6.53 0.65
C LEU A 260 -14.10 6.06 2.05
N LEU A 261 -15.07 5.87 2.95
CA LEU A 261 -14.79 5.34 4.30
C LEU A 261 -14.24 3.92 4.24
N TRP A 262 -14.83 3.07 3.40
CA TRP A 262 -14.37 1.71 3.16
C TRP A 262 -12.92 1.65 2.70
N ILE A 263 -12.60 2.42 1.66
CA ILE A 263 -11.25 2.51 1.11
C ILE A 263 -10.31 3.04 2.19
N ASN A 264 -10.73 4.05 2.95
CA ASN A 264 -9.91 4.62 4.02
C ASN A 264 -9.59 3.60 5.13
N PHE A 265 -10.57 2.83 5.58
CA PHE A 265 -10.35 1.78 6.56
C PHE A 265 -9.46 0.67 6.01
N THR A 266 -9.62 0.31 4.74
CA THR A 266 -8.76 -0.67 4.07
C THR A 266 -7.31 -0.18 3.97
N ALA A 267 -7.10 1.09 3.59
CA ALA A 267 -5.78 1.71 3.54
C ALA A 267 -5.11 1.75 4.92
N LYS A 268 -5.89 2.10 5.96
CA LYS A 268 -5.45 2.09 7.35
C LYS A 268 -5.03 0.70 7.82
N LEU A 269 -5.83 -0.32 7.52
CA LEU A 269 -5.52 -1.71 7.82
C LEU A 269 -4.24 -2.16 7.10
N LEU A 270 -4.09 -1.81 5.83
CA LEU A 270 -2.90 -2.11 5.03
C LEU A 270 -1.65 -1.48 5.65
N LEU A 271 -1.70 -0.18 5.98
CA LEU A 271 -0.59 0.51 6.63
C LEU A 271 -0.26 -0.12 8.00
N PHE A 272 -1.26 -0.52 8.77
CA PHE A 272 -1.04 -1.23 10.03
C PHE A 272 -0.33 -2.57 9.84
N CYS A 273 -0.69 -3.34 8.82
CA CYS A 273 0.02 -4.57 8.45
C CYS A 273 1.47 -4.28 8.01
N ALA A 274 1.71 -3.17 7.31
CA ALA A 274 3.04 -2.73 6.92
C ALA A 274 3.89 -2.31 8.14
N ALA A 275 3.30 -1.60 9.09
CA ALA A 275 3.98 -1.22 10.34
C ALA A 275 4.33 -2.46 11.17
N TRP A 276 3.42 -3.43 11.26
CA TRP A 276 3.66 -4.70 11.95
C TRP A 276 4.89 -5.43 11.42
N THR A 277 5.08 -5.43 10.09
CA THR A 277 6.25 -6.06 9.45
C THR A 277 7.53 -5.22 9.61
N ALA A 278 7.42 -3.88 9.60
CA ALA A 278 8.55 -2.97 9.78
C ALA A 278 9.15 -3.02 11.20
N THR A 279 8.30 -3.02 12.24
CA THR A 279 8.72 -2.96 13.65
C THR A 279 9.64 -4.13 14.03
N GLU A 280 9.33 -5.34 13.57
CA GLU A 280 10.12 -6.52 13.94
C GLU A 280 11.43 -6.62 13.14
N SER A 281 11.41 -6.18 11.87
CA SER A 281 12.64 -6.09 11.05
C SER A 281 13.65 -5.13 11.68
N ARG A 282 13.18 -3.97 12.18
CA ARG A 282 14.02 -2.99 12.89
C ARG A 282 14.63 -3.54 14.19
N ARG A 283 13.94 -4.46 14.87
CA ARG A 283 14.45 -5.13 16.07
C ARG A 283 15.48 -6.22 15.77
N LYS A 284 15.28 -6.96 14.67
CA LYS A 284 16.18 -8.04 14.22
C LYS A 284 17.46 -7.52 13.57
N SER A 285 17.46 -6.29 13.08
CA SER A 285 18.64 -5.59 12.53
C SER A 285 19.01 -4.38 13.42
N PRO A 286 19.84 -4.55 14.48
CA PRO A 286 20.23 -3.46 15.38
C PRO A 286 21.15 -2.40 14.75
N SER A 287 21.45 -2.50 13.45
CA SER A 287 22.59 -1.83 12.82
C SER A 287 22.36 -0.37 12.39
N ALA A 288 21.31 0.30 12.87
CA ALA A 288 21.16 1.74 12.66
C ALA A 288 21.60 2.47 13.93
N PRO A 289 22.76 3.14 13.95
CA PRO A 289 23.10 4.05 15.02
C PRO A 289 22.01 5.12 15.09
N GLU A 290 21.46 5.38 16.27
CA GLU A 290 20.64 6.56 16.47
C GLU A 290 21.48 7.81 16.13
N PRO A 291 20.99 8.72 15.25
CA PRO A 291 21.63 10.00 15.04
C PRO A 291 21.40 10.84 16.29
N GLY A 292 22.28 10.69 17.28
CA GLY A 292 22.18 11.39 18.57
C GLY A 292 23.08 10.86 19.68
N SER A 293 23.70 9.70 19.54
CA SER A 293 24.75 9.24 20.47
C SER A 293 26.10 9.83 20.07
N GLU A 294 26.26 11.14 20.26
CA GLU A 294 27.60 11.71 20.43
C GLU A 294 28.26 10.95 21.58
N SER A 295 29.20 10.08 21.22
CA SER A 295 30.10 9.49 22.18
C SER A 295 31.01 10.61 22.64
N GLU A 296 30.69 11.24 23.77
CA GLU A 296 31.67 12.06 24.49
C GLU A 296 32.92 11.18 24.68
N PRO A 297 34.11 11.59 24.20
CA PRO A 297 35.33 10.90 24.52
C PRO A 297 35.55 11.03 26.03
N GLY A 298 35.45 9.91 26.75
CA GLY A 298 35.76 9.87 28.18
C GLY A 298 37.18 10.40 28.43
N PRO A 299 37.39 11.23 29.46
CA PRO A 299 38.69 11.84 29.72
C PRO A 299 39.61 10.74 30.27
N GLY A 300 40.52 10.21 29.46
CA GLY A 300 41.45 9.19 29.96
C GLY A 300 42.34 8.45 28.98
N SER A 301 42.47 8.85 27.72
CA SER A 301 43.46 8.25 26.82
C SER A 301 44.58 9.26 26.51
N PRO A 302 45.86 8.97 26.84
CA PRO A 302 46.97 9.85 26.52
C PRO A 302 47.16 9.97 25.00
N PRO A 303 47.68 11.10 24.48
CA PRO A 303 47.97 11.22 23.06
C PRO A 303 49.12 10.27 22.69
N GLU A 304 48.92 9.45 21.66
CA GLU A 304 50.04 8.76 21.00
C GLU A 304 50.99 9.81 20.40
N THR A 305 52.20 9.84 20.92
CA THR A 305 53.32 10.64 20.41
C THR A 305 53.77 10.11 19.05
N PRO A 306 54.03 10.95 18.02
CA PRO A 306 54.63 10.48 16.78
C PRO A 306 56.08 10.01 17.03
N PRO A 307 56.60 8.99 16.31
CA PRO A 307 57.98 8.56 16.48
C PRO A 307 58.96 9.66 16.05
N GLY A 308 59.93 9.93 16.92
CA GLY A 308 60.88 11.01 16.83
C GLY A 308 61.88 10.94 15.67
N THR A 309 62.30 12.13 15.29
CA THR A 309 63.51 12.50 14.56
C THR A 309 64.78 11.83 15.12
N SER A 310 65.62 11.30 14.22
CA SER A 310 67.06 11.14 14.48
C SER A 310 67.84 12.21 13.70
N PRO A 311 68.90 12.81 14.27
CA PRO A 311 69.68 13.87 13.63
C PRO A 311 70.91 13.31 12.92
N GLU A 312 71.20 13.77 11.70
CA GLU A 312 72.55 13.66 11.13
C GLU A 312 72.90 14.89 10.26
N THR A 313 74.18 15.21 10.27
CA THR A 313 74.88 16.51 10.19
C THR A 313 75.12 16.98 8.72
N PRO A 314 75.42 18.28 8.46
CA PRO A 314 75.22 18.91 7.15
C PRO A 314 76.46 18.88 6.26
N ARG A 315 76.28 18.94 4.93
CA ARG A 315 77.33 19.39 3.98
C ARG A 315 76.76 19.68 2.58
N GLY A 316 76.99 20.92 2.12
CA GLY A 316 77.38 21.21 0.73
C GLY A 316 76.30 21.65 -0.27
N THR A 317 76.05 22.95 -0.36
CA THR A 317 75.78 23.67 -1.63
C THR A 317 77.05 23.66 -2.51
N PRO A 318 77.03 23.88 -3.86
CA PRO A 318 76.37 25.05 -4.49
C PRO A 318 75.82 24.93 -5.93
N ARG A 319 75.08 25.99 -6.34
CA ARG A 319 74.80 26.51 -7.72
C ARG A 319 73.85 25.69 -8.62
N GLY A 320 72.91 26.28 -9.37
CA GLY A 320 72.55 27.67 -9.63
C GLY A 320 71.54 27.77 -10.79
N THR A 321 71.07 29.01 -11.06
CA THR A 321 70.20 29.49 -12.17
C THR A 321 68.71 29.09 -12.08
N GLY A 322 67.70 29.94 -12.30
CA GLY A 322 67.60 31.37 -12.62
C GLY A 322 66.29 31.64 -13.40
N ASN A 323 65.60 32.75 -13.08
CA ASN A 323 64.45 33.38 -13.78
C ASN A 323 63.10 32.63 -13.81
N GLY A 324 61.92 33.24 -13.70
CA GLY A 324 61.50 34.65 -13.63
C GLY A 324 59.95 34.73 -13.71
N ALA A 325 59.39 35.84 -13.18
CA ALA A 325 58.09 36.54 -13.42
C ALA A 325 57.00 35.87 -14.31
N ASP A 326 55.69 36.00 -14.15
CA ASP A 326 54.71 36.99 -13.65
C ASP A 326 53.37 36.20 -13.50
N GLY A 327 52.36 36.50 -12.66
CA GLY A 327 51.83 37.79 -12.27
C GLY A 327 50.64 38.22 -13.15
N SER A 328 49.43 37.66 -13.01
CA SER A 328 48.14 38.34 -13.32
C SER A 328 46.86 37.58 -12.85
N PRO A 329 45.76 38.28 -12.49
CA PRO A 329 44.63 37.77 -11.68
C PRO A 329 43.35 37.43 -12.49
N PRO A 330 42.29 36.84 -11.88
CA PRO A 330 41.11 36.36 -12.62
C PRO A 330 40.07 37.46 -12.92
N PRO A 331 39.22 37.29 -13.97
CA PRO A 331 38.17 38.25 -14.33
C PRO A 331 36.87 38.12 -13.50
N PRO A 332 36.05 39.19 -13.41
CA PRO A 332 34.87 39.27 -12.54
C PRO A 332 33.56 38.74 -13.18
N ARG A 333 32.59 38.39 -12.31
CA ARG A 333 31.21 37.97 -12.64
C ARG A 333 30.35 39.14 -13.16
N PRO A 334 29.38 38.92 -14.07
CA PRO A 334 28.32 39.89 -14.33
C PRO A 334 27.15 39.75 -13.37
N ALA A 335 26.61 40.92 -12.99
CA ALA A 335 25.44 41.13 -12.15
C ALA A 335 24.12 40.95 -12.91
N ALA A 336 23.06 40.77 -12.12
CA ALA A 336 21.67 40.74 -12.52
C ALA A 336 21.15 42.13 -13.00
N SER A 337 20.38 42.11 -14.10
CA SER A 337 19.22 42.96 -14.39
C SER A 337 18.34 42.13 -15.35
N GLY A 338 17.03 42.01 -15.16
CA GLY A 338 16.04 43.07 -15.26
C GLY A 338 15.30 42.88 -16.59
N GLY A 339 14.11 42.29 -16.52
CA GLY A 339 13.20 42.02 -17.65
C GLY A 339 11.99 41.23 -17.18
#